data_AF-A0A7C5FMC0-F1
#
_entry.id   AF-A0A7C5FMC0-F1
#
_cell.length_a   1.000
_cell.length_b   1.000
_cell.length_c   1.000
_cell.angle_alpha   90.00
_cell.angle_beta   90.00
_cell.angle_gamma   90.00
#
_symmetry.space_group_name_H-M   'P 1'
#
loop_
_entity.id
_entity.type
_entity.pdbx_description
1 polymer ?
#
loop_
_entity_poly.entity_id
_entity_poly.type
_entity_poly.pdbx_seq_one_letter_code
_entity_poly.pdbx_strand_id
1 'polypeptide(L)'
;MSKRSFYRHKKIVSSIILLIVFGLSYLLEGDQIKNTISKSKERENTKKELVKVIKVVDGDTITIEGGKKVRYIGIDAPETKDPRKPIQCFGKEATLKNKELVEGKFIYLEKDISNLDKYGRLLRYVWLPLENSDSKVNKSKQNLLVNDYLVRQGFAYAVSFPPDIKHQDLFIEAQKEARANNRGLWANCPIDQSSSKCFISGCNNQLCTSEQNVASTCLFKEEYNCLQFSRCEIQPDGQCGWTQTQEYIKCLEELTSK
;
A
#
# COMPACT_ATOMS: atom_id res chain seq x y z
N MET A 1 -8.93 80.29 -32.82
CA MET A 1 -8.76 78.81 -32.74
C MET A 1 -8.05 78.44 -31.43
N SER A 2 -8.77 77.79 -30.51
CA SER A 2 -8.31 77.51 -29.13
C SER A 2 -7.50 76.21 -29.04
N LYS A 3 -6.17 76.30 -28.91
CA LYS A 3 -5.24 75.17 -28.71
C LYS A 3 -5.04 74.81 -27.22
N ARG A 4 -6.11 74.71 -26.42
CA ARG A 4 -6.01 74.35 -24.98
C ARG A 4 -6.72 73.06 -24.56
N SER A 5 -7.52 72.43 -25.41
CA SER A 5 -8.29 71.22 -25.05
C SER A 5 -7.54 69.89 -25.32
N PHE A 6 -6.64 69.85 -26.30
CA PHE A 6 -6.05 68.58 -26.77
C PHE A 6 -4.93 68.01 -25.87
N TYR A 7 -4.33 68.83 -24.99
CA TYR A 7 -3.12 68.47 -24.24
C TYR A 7 -3.38 67.91 -22.82
N ARG A 8 -4.60 68.05 -22.27
CA ARG A 8 -4.95 67.48 -20.94
C ARG A 8 -5.42 66.02 -21.02
N HIS A 9 -6.02 65.58 -22.12
CA HIS A 9 -6.48 64.19 -22.26
C HIS A 9 -5.33 63.18 -22.49
N LYS A 10 -4.26 63.55 -23.20
CA LYS A 10 -3.12 62.63 -23.44
C LYS A 10 -2.33 62.26 -22.17
N LYS A 11 -2.25 63.16 -21.17
CA LYS A 11 -1.53 62.89 -19.91
C LYS A 11 -2.29 61.95 -18.97
N ILE A 12 -3.63 62.03 -18.95
CA ILE A 12 -4.48 61.20 -18.10
C ILE A 12 -4.57 59.77 -18.65
N VAL A 13 -4.72 59.60 -19.97
CA VAL A 13 -4.78 58.28 -20.61
C VAL A 13 -3.43 57.54 -20.49
N SER A 14 -2.30 58.25 -20.60
CA SER A 14 -0.97 57.66 -20.41
C SER A 14 -0.72 57.17 -18.97
N SER A 15 -1.18 57.93 -17.96
CA SER A 15 -0.99 57.56 -16.55
C SER A 15 -1.87 56.37 -16.13
N ILE A 16 -3.09 56.25 -16.69
CA ILE A 16 -3.98 55.11 -16.44
C ILE A 16 -3.45 53.82 -17.09
N ILE A 17 -2.91 53.91 -18.31
CA ILE A 17 -2.26 52.77 -18.98
C ILE A 17 -1.05 52.28 -18.17
N LEU A 18 -0.24 53.19 -17.62
CA LEU A 18 0.92 52.80 -16.81
C LEU A 18 0.52 52.08 -15.51
N LEU A 19 -0.56 52.52 -14.84
CA LEU A 19 -1.08 51.86 -13.64
C LEU A 19 -1.76 50.53 -13.94
N ILE A 20 -2.43 50.39 -15.09
CA ILE A 20 -3.00 49.11 -15.54
C ILE A 20 -1.89 48.12 -15.90
N VAL A 21 -0.82 48.57 -16.56
CA VAL A 21 0.35 47.72 -16.89
C VAL A 21 1.08 47.30 -15.61
N PHE A 22 1.34 48.22 -14.66
CA PHE A 22 1.94 47.87 -13.37
C PHE A 22 1.03 46.95 -12.53
N GLY A 23 -0.28 47.18 -12.53
CA GLY A 23 -1.26 46.35 -11.83
C GLY A 23 -1.42 44.95 -12.44
N LEU A 24 -1.38 44.81 -13.77
CA LEU A 24 -1.34 43.51 -14.44
C LEU A 24 -0.02 42.77 -14.22
N SER A 25 1.12 43.47 -14.19
CA SER A 25 2.41 42.86 -13.82
C SER A 25 2.38 42.25 -12.41
N TYR A 26 1.85 43.00 -11.42
CA TYR A 26 1.67 42.50 -10.05
C TYR A 26 0.72 41.29 -9.96
N LEU A 27 -0.31 41.23 -10.80
CA LEU A 27 -1.23 40.08 -10.84
C LEU A 27 -0.62 38.85 -11.51
N LEU A 28 0.30 39.02 -12.46
CA LEU A 28 1.02 37.91 -13.12
C LEU A 28 2.14 37.31 -12.25
N GLU A 29 2.69 38.06 -11.30
CA GLU A 29 3.73 37.59 -10.37
C GLU A 29 3.17 36.73 -9.22
N GLY A 30 1.91 36.94 -8.81
CA GLY A 30 1.27 36.19 -7.73
C GLY A 30 0.98 34.72 -8.04
N ASP A 31 0.79 34.37 -9.32
CA ASP A 31 0.42 33.02 -9.75
C ASP A 31 1.63 32.08 -9.80
N GLN A 32 2.81 32.61 -10.17
CA GLN A 32 4.07 31.86 -10.18
C GLN A 32 4.53 31.45 -8.79
N ILE A 33 4.26 32.27 -7.77
CA ILE A 33 4.64 31.99 -6.38
C ILE A 33 3.75 30.89 -5.78
N LYS A 34 2.43 30.92 -6.03
CA LYS A 34 1.51 29.86 -5.59
C LYS A 34 1.85 28.51 -6.20
N ASN A 35 2.17 28.50 -7.50
CA ASN A 35 2.54 27.29 -8.23
C ASN A 35 3.92 26.74 -7.82
N THR A 36 4.84 27.63 -7.39
CA THR A 36 6.14 27.22 -6.85
C THR A 36 6.03 26.65 -5.44
N ILE A 37 5.14 27.21 -4.60
CA ILE A 37 4.89 26.74 -3.23
C ILE A 37 4.10 25.42 -3.21
N SER A 38 3.15 25.21 -4.14
CA SER A 38 2.45 23.92 -4.26
C SER A 38 3.41 22.80 -4.72
N LYS A 39 4.28 23.12 -5.68
CA LYS A 39 5.27 22.19 -6.26
C LYS A 39 6.43 21.86 -5.32
N SER A 40 6.79 22.76 -4.39
CA SER A 40 7.77 22.45 -3.33
C SER A 40 7.19 21.56 -2.24
N LYS A 41 5.90 21.72 -1.91
CA LYS A 41 5.20 20.92 -0.89
C LYS A 41 4.96 19.47 -1.34
N GLU A 42 4.76 19.21 -2.63
CA GLU A 42 4.73 17.85 -3.19
C GLU A 42 6.12 17.18 -3.26
N ARG A 43 7.18 17.94 -3.47
CA ARG A 43 8.56 17.42 -3.52
C ARG A 43 9.10 16.98 -2.16
N GLU A 44 8.59 17.55 -1.07
CA GLU A 44 9.01 17.17 0.28
C GLU A 44 8.42 15.82 0.72
N ASN A 45 7.24 15.45 0.19
CA ASN A 45 6.55 14.19 0.54
C ASN A 45 7.01 12.97 -0.30
N THR A 46 8.04 13.13 -1.14
CA THR A 46 8.56 12.08 -2.05
C THR A 46 10.05 11.81 -1.89
N LYS A 47 10.67 12.28 -0.79
CA LYS A 47 12.10 12.06 -0.53
C LYS A 47 12.36 10.60 -0.13
N LYS A 48 12.57 9.74 -1.13
CA LYS A 48 13.02 8.36 -0.90
C LYS A 48 14.48 8.39 -0.41
N GLU A 49 14.70 7.89 0.79
CA GLU A 49 16.02 7.87 1.44
C GLU A 49 16.82 6.67 0.92
N LEU A 50 18.01 6.91 0.35
CA LEU A 50 18.91 5.83 -0.09
C LEU A 50 19.74 5.37 1.11
N VAL A 51 19.62 4.11 1.49
CA VAL A 51 20.31 3.52 2.64
C VAL A 51 20.90 2.16 2.32
N LYS A 52 21.97 1.77 3.02
CA LYS A 52 22.56 0.44 2.88
C LYS A 52 21.86 -0.59 3.79
N VAL A 53 21.55 -1.77 3.25
CA VAL A 53 21.09 -2.91 4.05
C VAL A 53 22.29 -3.66 4.62
N ILE A 54 22.31 -3.81 5.93
CA ILE A 54 23.39 -4.48 6.66
C ILE A 54 23.07 -5.95 6.91
N LYS A 55 21.80 -6.27 7.17
CA LYS A 55 21.38 -7.64 7.49
C LYS A 55 19.91 -7.85 7.18
N VAL A 56 19.57 -9.00 6.63
CA VAL A 56 18.18 -9.44 6.54
C VAL A 56 17.81 -10.27 7.77
N VAL A 57 16.74 -9.89 8.44
CA VAL A 57 16.21 -10.59 9.61
C VAL A 57 15.38 -11.78 9.15
N ASP A 58 14.40 -11.57 8.29
CA ASP A 58 13.51 -12.61 7.74
C ASP A 58 12.96 -12.16 6.37
N GLY A 59 11.89 -12.78 5.87
CA GLY A 59 11.35 -12.50 4.54
C GLY A 59 10.81 -11.08 4.35
N ASP A 60 10.52 -10.33 5.42
CA ASP A 60 9.91 -8.99 5.32
C ASP A 60 10.48 -7.96 6.31
N THR A 61 11.53 -8.33 7.04
CA THR A 61 12.22 -7.48 8.01
C THR A 61 13.72 -7.43 7.73
N ILE A 62 14.28 -6.21 7.71
CA ILE A 62 15.71 -5.97 7.50
C ILE A 62 16.29 -5.03 8.56
N THR A 63 17.61 -4.99 8.65
CA THR A 63 18.38 -4.02 9.41
C THR A 63 19.22 -3.19 8.44
N ILE A 64 19.06 -1.87 8.49
CA ILE A 64 19.79 -0.91 7.67
C ILE A 64 20.98 -0.32 8.44
N GLU A 65 21.80 0.47 7.76
CA GLU A 65 22.87 1.23 8.40
C GLU A 65 22.36 2.09 9.57
N GLY A 66 23.16 2.22 10.62
CA GLY A 66 22.72 2.79 11.89
C GLY A 66 21.89 1.84 12.77
N GLY A 67 21.74 0.57 12.39
CA GLY A 67 21.18 -0.49 13.25
C GLY A 67 19.65 -0.47 13.37
N LYS A 68 18.96 0.40 12.63
CA LYS A 68 17.50 0.48 12.63
C LYS A 68 16.89 -0.71 11.89
N LYS A 69 15.80 -1.25 12.44
CA LYS A 69 15.00 -2.29 11.78
C LYS A 69 13.92 -1.67 10.91
N VAL A 70 13.65 -2.29 9.77
CA VAL A 70 12.60 -1.91 8.82
C VAL A 70 11.69 -3.11 8.62
N ARG A 71 10.37 -2.94 8.80
CA ARG A 71 9.32 -3.91 8.48
C ARG A 71 8.63 -3.46 7.19
N TYR A 72 8.50 -4.39 6.25
CA TYR A 72 7.92 -4.11 4.94
C TYR A 72 6.42 -3.91 5.07
N ILE A 73 5.89 -2.80 4.57
CA ILE A 73 4.45 -2.52 4.60
C ILE A 73 3.71 -3.42 3.61
N GLY A 74 2.50 -3.85 3.98
CA GLY A 74 1.54 -4.49 3.08
C GLY A 74 1.80 -5.96 2.75
N ILE A 75 2.84 -6.56 3.35
CA ILE A 75 3.20 -7.97 3.11
C ILE A 75 3.54 -8.70 4.42
N ASP A 76 3.32 -10.01 4.45
CA ASP A 76 3.71 -10.89 5.55
C ASP A 76 4.38 -12.15 5.01
N ALA A 77 5.66 -12.32 5.33
CA ALA A 77 6.41 -13.51 4.92
C ALA A 77 6.31 -14.61 6.00
N PRO A 78 6.31 -15.90 5.61
CA PRO A 78 6.23 -16.97 6.60
C PRO A 78 7.38 -16.90 7.64
N GLU A 79 7.02 -16.95 8.92
CA GLU A 79 7.92 -16.73 10.06
C GLU A 79 8.93 -17.88 10.23
N THR A 80 10.17 -17.53 10.59
CA THR A 80 11.28 -18.49 10.77
C THR A 80 12.03 -18.37 12.10
N LYS A 81 11.80 -17.31 12.87
CA LYS A 81 12.68 -16.90 13.98
C LYS A 81 11.99 -16.71 15.33
N ASP A 82 10.67 -16.88 15.43
CA ASP A 82 10.02 -16.94 16.75
C ASP A 82 10.26 -18.33 17.38
N PRO A 83 11.09 -18.46 18.44
CA PRO A 83 11.39 -19.75 19.05
C PRO A 83 10.17 -20.41 19.71
N ARG A 84 9.06 -19.68 19.87
CA ARG A 84 7.80 -20.18 20.44
C ARG A 84 6.88 -20.79 19.39
N LYS A 85 7.20 -20.61 18.10
CA LYS A 85 6.35 -21.06 16.97
C LYS A 85 7.13 -22.03 16.09
N PRO A 86 6.47 -23.02 15.48
CA PRO A 86 7.10 -23.81 14.44
C PRO A 86 7.48 -22.90 13.26
N ILE A 87 8.59 -23.22 12.61
CA ILE A 87 8.98 -22.58 11.35
C ILE A 87 7.84 -22.78 10.36
N GLN A 88 7.31 -21.68 9.83
CA GLN A 88 6.23 -21.74 8.86
C GLN A 88 6.76 -22.25 7.52
N CYS A 89 5.91 -22.98 6.80
CA CYS A 89 6.25 -23.47 5.47
C CYS A 89 6.70 -22.30 4.58
N PHE A 90 7.75 -22.51 3.78
CA PHE A 90 8.35 -21.54 2.85
C PHE A 90 9.06 -20.34 3.49
N GLY A 91 9.17 -20.27 4.82
CA GLY A 91 9.79 -19.12 5.49
C GLY A 91 11.29 -19.00 5.25
N LYS A 92 12.01 -20.14 5.12
CA LYS A 92 13.45 -20.15 4.87
C LYS A 92 13.75 -19.60 3.47
N GLU A 93 12.96 -20.04 2.50
CA GLU A 93 13.00 -19.65 1.09
C GLU A 93 12.71 -18.15 0.96
N ALA A 94 11.69 -17.65 1.65
CA ALA A 94 11.37 -16.23 1.70
C ALA A 94 12.51 -15.38 2.26
N THR A 95 13.12 -15.83 3.37
CA THR A 95 14.27 -15.15 3.98
C THR A 95 15.49 -15.14 3.05
N LEU A 96 15.79 -16.26 2.39
CA LEU A 96 16.90 -16.37 1.44
C LEU A 96 16.68 -15.49 0.22
N LYS A 97 15.45 -15.43 -0.31
CA LYS A 97 15.17 -14.55 -1.44
C LYS A 97 15.29 -13.08 -1.05
N ASN A 98 14.80 -12.66 0.11
CA ASN A 98 14.97 -11.27 0.56
C ASN A 98 16.48 -10.93 0.74
N LYS A 99 17.28 -11.87 1.27
CA LYS A 99 18.76 -11.73 1.31
C LYS A 99 19.38 -11.50 -0.05
N GLU A 100 19.07 -12.36 -1.03
CA GLU A 100 19.56 -12.24 -2.41
C GLU A 100 19.19 -10.88 -3.02
N LEU A 101 17.98 -10.40 -2.75
CA LEU A 101 17.49 -9.14 -3.30
C LEU A 101 18.17 -7.93 -2.69
N VAL A 102 18.33 -7.86 -1.36
CA VAL A 102 18.68 -6.59 -0.71
C VAL A 102 19.92 -6.60 0.18
N GLU A 103 20.41 -7.75 0.67
CA GLU A 103 21.52 -7.78 1.64
C GLU A 103 22.81 -7.19 1.03
N GLY A 104 23.43 -6.25 1.75
CA GLY A 104 24.64 -5.57 1.29
C GLY A 104 24.42 -4.50 0.22
N LYS A 105 23.21 -4.32 -0.31
CA LYS A 105 22.89 -3.36 -1.38
C LYS A 105 22.33 -2.06 -0.82
N PHE A 106 22.35 -1.02 -1.67
CA PHE A 106 21.65 0.24 -1.40
C PHE A 106 20.21 0.15 -1.89
N ILE A 107 19.27 0.54 -1.03
CA ILE A 107 17.83 0.56 -1.30
C ILE A 107 17.25 1.94 -1.01
N TYR A 108 16.16 2.26 -1.68
CA TYR A 108 15.33 3.41 -1.36
C TYR A 108 14.22 3.00 -0.39
N LEU A 109 14.07 3.75 0.69
CA LEU A 109 12.97 3.60 1.64
C LEU A 109 11.88 4.64 1.36
N GLU A 110 10.65 4.16 1.25
CA GLU A 110 9.47 5.00 1.10
C GLU A 110 8.55 4.79 2.30
N LYS A 111 8.28 5.89 3.01
CA LYS A 111 7.31 5.92 4.11
C LYS A 111 5.91 6.12 3.55
N ASP A 112 4.93 5.51 4.19
CA ASP A 112 3.51 5.84 4.01
C ASP A 112 3.07 6.84 5.10
N ILE A 113 1.96 6.60 5.80
CA ILE A 113 1.42 7.49 6.82
C ILE A 113 2.15 7.27 8.16
N SER A 114 2.22 6.03 8.61
CA SER A 114 2.89 5.64 9.86
C SER A 114 4.40 5.63 9.71
N ASN A 115 5.12 5.95 10.79
CA ASN A 115 6.58 5.91 10.79
C ASN A 115 7.14 4.61 11.41
N LEU A 116 6.58 4.23 12.56
CA LEU A 116 7.05 3.12 13.39
C LEU A 116 5.88 2.22 13.74
N ASP A 117 6.14 0.92 13.91
CA ASP A 117 5.20 0.02 14.55
C ASP A 117 5.36 0.01 16.09
N LYS A 118 4.51 -0.75 16.77
CA LYS A 118 4.54 -0.90 18.24
C LYS A 118 5.84 -1.50 18.81
N TYR A 119 6.69 -2.08 17.97
CA TYR A 119 7.98 -2.65 18.35
C TYR A 119 9.16 -1.72 18.00
N GLY A 120 8.88 -0.50 17.53
CA GLY A 120 9.89 0.49 17.16
C GLY A 120 10.59 0.20 15.82
N ARG A 121 10.03 -0.65 14.96
CA ARG A 121 10.55 -0.89 13.59
C ARG A 121 10.02 0.18 12.66
N LEU A 122 10.85 0.67 11.73
CA LEU A 122 10.42 1.57 10.67
C LEU A 122 9.47 0.84 9.71
N LEU A 123 8.32 1.45 9.43
CA LEU A 123 7.37 0.95 8.43
C LEU A 123 7.71 1.56 7.07
N ARG A 124 8.15 0.76 6.10
CA ARG A 124 8.56 1.26 4.77
C ARG A 124 8.16 0.30 3.64
N TYR A 125 7.95 0.87 2.46
CA TYR A 125 8.09 0.16 1.19
C TYR A 125 9.56 0.20 0.76
N VAL A 126 10.07 -0.92 0.26
CA VAL A 126 11.48 -1.09 -0.09
C VAL A 126 11.66 -1.16 -1.59
N TRP A 127 12.48 -0.27 -2.13
CA TRP A 127 12.76 -0.18 -3.56
C TRP A 127 14.24 -0.46 -3.83
N LEU A 128 14.51 -1.46 -4.66
CA LEU A 128 15.87 -1.79 -5.11
C LEU A 128 16.15 -1.06 -6.43
N PRO A 129 17.16 -0.18 -6.51
CA PRO A 129 17.58 0.41 -7.78
C PRO A 129 18.09 -0.66 -8.73
N LEU A 130 17.63 -0.65 -9.99
CA LEU A 130 18.12 -1.53 -11.04
C LEU A 130 19.10 -0.75 -11.92
N GLU A 131 20.31 -1.27 -12.10
CA GLU A 131 21.25 -0.75 -13.09
C GLU A 131 20.95 -1.37 -14.46
N ASN A 132 20.69 -0.54 -15.47
CA ASN A 132 20.62 -1.00 -16.85
C ASN A 132 22.05 -1.03 -17.42
N SER A 133 22.50 -2.20 -17.89
CA SER A 133 23.83 -2.40 -18.48
C SER A 133 24.00 -1.74 -19.86
N ASP A 134 22.92 -1.29 -20.51
CA ASP A 134 22.97 -0.68 -21.85
C ASP A 134 23.02 0.85 -21.79
N SER A 135 24.24 1.37 -21.86
CA SER A 135 24.60 2.78 -21.65
C SER A 135 24.25 3.75 -22.80
N LYS A 136 23.32 3.45 -23.72
CA LYS A 136 23.14 4.27 -24.95
C LYS A 136 21.74 4.76 -25.32
N VAL A 137 20.68 4.46 -24.57
CA VAL A 137 19.35 5.01 -24.87
C VAL A 137 18.65 5.46 -23.59
N ASN A 138 18.23 6.74 -23.55
CA ASN A 138 17.32 7.37 -22.60
C ASN A 138 17.05 6.56 -21.30
N LYS A 139 17.90 6.81 -20.30
CA LYS A 139 18.03 6.05 -19.05
C LYS A 139 16.79 6.22 -18.15
N SER A 140 15.73 5.45 -18.37
CA SER A 140 14.68 5.26 -17.35
C SER A 140 15.30 4.49 -16.18
N LYS A 141 15.52 5.19 -15.06
CA LYS A 141 16.01 4.58 -13.80
C LYS A 141 14.90 3.70 -13.24
N GLN A 142 14.90 2.41 -13.60
CA GLN A 142 13.92 1.46 -13.09
C GLN A 142 14.30 1.06 -11.67
N ASN A 143 13.31 0.96 -10.80
CA ASN A 143 13.47 0.44 -9.45
C ASN A 143 12.50 -0.72 -9.28
N LEU A 144 12.95 -1.80 -8.65
CA LEU A 144 12.11 -2.91 -8.26
C LEU A 144 11.47 -2.62 -6.90
N LEU A 145 10.13 -2.65 -6.82
CA LEU A 145 9.44 -2.69 -5.52
C LEU A 145 9.58 -4.10 -4.94
N VAL A 146 10.42 -4.25 -3.92
CA VAL A 146 10.75 -5.55 -3.32
C VAL A 146 9.51 -6.19 -2.69
N ASN A 147 8.63 -5.38 -2.09
CA ASN A 147 7.37 -5.83 -1.52
C ASN A 147 6.51 -6.57 -2.55
N ASP A 148 6.30 -5.95 -3.73
CA ASP A 148 5.54 -6.53 -4.84
C ASP A 148 6.21 -7.81 -5.34
N TYR A 149 7.52 -7.77 -5.58
CA TYR A 149 8.25 -8.93 -6.06
C TYR A 149 8.09 -10.14 -5.14
N LEU A 150 8.24 -9.96 -3.83
CA LEU A 150 8.13 -11.04 -2.87
C LEU A 150 6.74 -11.68 -2.92
N VAL A 151 5.67 -10.89 -3.01
CA VAL A 151 4.31 -11.41 -3.14
C VAL A 151 4.09 -12.08 -4.50
N ARG A 152 4.49 -11.43 -5.59
CA ARG A 152 4.30 -11.89 -6.98
C ARG A 152 5.01 -13.20 -7.29
N GLN A 153 6.10 -13.48 -6.57
CA GLN A 153 6.85 -14.73 -6.67
C GLN A 153 6.47 -15.75 -5.57
N GLY A 154 5.50 -15.43 -4.71
CA GLY A 154 4.98 -16.36 -3.70
C GLY A 154 5.88 -16.54 -2.47
N PHE A 155 6.72 -15.56 -2.13
CA PHE A 155 7.53 -15.55 -0.90
C PHE A 155 6.83 -14.89 0.28
N ALA A 156 5.74 -14.16 0.05
CA ALA A 156 4.97 -13.48 1.09
C ALA A 156 3.48 -13.41 0.71
N TYR A 157 2.64 -13.26 1.72
CA TYR A 157 1.23 -12.93 1.60
C TYR A 157 1.04 -11.42 1.50
N ALA A 158 0.02 -10.98 0.77
CA ALA A 158 -0.46 -9.60 0.82
C ALA A 158 -1.38 -9.41 2.04
N VAL A 159 -1.10 -8.41 2.88
CA VAL A 159 -1.86 -8.09 4.10
C VAL A 159 -2.10 -6.60 4.21
N SER A 160 -3.26 -6.17 4.72
CA SER A 160 -3.63 -4.75 4.79
C SER A 160 -3.63 -4.27 6.24
N PHE A 161 -2.92 -3.18 6.53
CA PHE A 161 -2.96 -2.51 7.84
C PHE A 161 -3.16 -1.00 7.65
N PRO A 162 -4.42 -0.52 7.65
CA PRO A 162 -4.70 0.91 7.61
C PRO A 162 -3.99 1.66 8.75
N PRO A 163 -3.46 2.86 8.49
CA PRO A 163 -3.68 3.66 7.28
C PRO A 163 -2.68 3.39 6.13
N ASP A 164 -1.73 2.46 6.30
CA ASP A 164 -0.60 2.26 5.37
C ASP A 164 -0.97 1.30 4.22
N ILE A 165 -1.73 1.80 3.23
CA ILE A 165 -2.31 1.00 2.14
C ILE A 165 -1.95 1.50 0.73
N LYS A 166 -0.97 2.41 0.60
CA LYS A 166 -0.60 3.06 -0.68
C LYS A 166 -0.40 2.11 -1.88
N HIS A 167 0.13 0.90 -1.64
CA HIS A 167 0.39 -0.10 -2.70
C HIS A 167 -0.47 -1.37 -2.55
N GLN A 168 -1.55 -1.33 -1.78
CA GLN A 168 -2.29 -2.54 -1.43
C GLN A 168 -2.91 -3.25 -2.63
N ASP A 169 -3.51 -2.51 -3.57
CA ASP A 169 -4.11 -3.09 -4.78
C ASP A 169 -3.09 -3.83 -5.64
N LEU A 170 -1.86 -3.28 -5.72
CA LEU A 170 -0.75 -3.91 -6.43
C LEU A 170 -0.37 -5.26 -5.79
N PHE A 171 -0.30 -5.33 -4.46
CA PHE A 171 0.02 -6.57 -3.76
C PHE A 171 -1.09 -7.61 -3.83
N ILE A 172 -2.37 -7.17 -3.81
CA ILE A 172 -3.51 -8.06 -4.02
C ILE A 172 -3.41 -8.72 -5.40
N GLU A 173 -3.09 -7.95 -6.45
CA GLU A 173 -2.94 -8.48 -7.80
C GLU A 173 -1.72 -9.39 -7.94
N ALA A 174 -0.59 -8.99 -7.34
CA ALA A 174 0.62 -9.82 -7.27
C ALA A 174 0.33 -11.20 -6.65
N GLN A 175 -0.46 -11.24 -5.58
CA GLN A 175 -0.83 -12.48 -4.91
C GLN A 175 -1.74 -13.36 -5.78
N LYS A 176 -2.73 -12.75 -6.45
CA LYS A 176 -3.59 -13.47 -7.41
C LYS A 176 -2.75 -14.12 -8.52
N GLU A 177 -1.80 -13.38 -9.08
CA GLU A 177 -0.89 -13.91 -10.10
C GLU A 177 -0.04 -15.06 -9.54
N ALA A 178 0.55 -14.89 -8.36
CA ALA A 178 1.38 -15.92 -7.73
C ALA A 178 0.61 -17.23 -7.51
N ARG A 179 -0.68 -17.14 -7.09
CA ARG A 179 -1.57 -18.29 -6.94
C ARG A 179 -1.92 -18.95 -8.26
N ALA A 180 -2.37 -18.15 -9.24
CA ALA A 180 -2.76 -18.66 -10.56
C ALA A 180 -1.62 -19.40 -11.26
N ASN A 181 -0.37 -19.00 -10.97
CA ASN A 181 0.84 -19.60 -11.53
C ASN A 181 1.53 -20.59 -10.59
N ASN A 182 0.91 -20.96 -9.46
CA ASN A 182 1.48 -21.87 -8.44
C ASN A 182 2.95 -21.51 -8.08
N ARG A 183 3.22 -20.23 -7.78
CA ARG A 183 4.58 -19.77 -7.45
C ARG A 183 4.85 -19.87 -5.95
N GLY A 184 6.10 -20.15 -5.61
CA GLY A 184 6.58 -20.11 -4.23
C GLY A 184 5.73 -20.95 -3.27
N LEU A 185 5.26 -20.35 -2.17
CA LEU A 185 4.46 -21.01 -1.14
C LEU A 185 3.17 -21.64 -1.70
N TRP A 186 2.63 -21.12 -2.81
CA TRP A 186 1.38 -21.64 -3.42
C TRP A 186 1.56 -23.01 -4.07
N ALA A 187 2.78 -23.37 -4.50
CA ALA A 187 3.09 -24.72 -4.99
C ALA A 187 3.66 -25.65 -3.91
N ASN A 188 4.36 -25.09 -2.92
CA ASN A 188 5.24 -25.88 -2.05
C ASN A 188 4.67 -26.08 -0.64
N CYS A 189 3.65 -25.32 -0.25
CA CYS A 189 3.01 -25.49 1.04
C CYS A 189 1.72 -26.28 0.92
N PRO A 190 1.53 -27.34 1.72
CA PRO A 190 0.25 -28.01 1.79
C PRO A 190 -0.80 -27.01 2.29
N ILE A 191 -1.79 -26.71 1.45
CA ILE A 191 -3.06 -26.19 1.93
C ILE A 191 -3.62 -27.32 2.80
N ASP A 192 -3.82 -27.08 4.09
CA ASP A 192 -4.37 -28.10 4.98
C ASP A 192 -5.68 -28.65 4.38
N GLN A 193 -5.64 -29.87 3.85
CA GLN A 193 -6.80 -30.47 3.17
C GLN A 193 -7.94 -30.79 4.15
N SER A 194 -7.71 -30.64 5.46
CA SER A 194 -8.78 -30.64 6.48
C SER A 194 -9.69 -29.42 6.38
N SER A 195 -9.31 -28.35 5.67
CA SER A 195 -10.07 -27.11 5.51
C SER A 195 -10.80 -26.99 4.17
N SER A 196 -10.86 -28.07 3.38
CA SER A 196 -11.50 -28.06 2.04
C SER A 196 -13.00 -27.74 2.06
N LYS A 197 -13.62 -27.61 3.24
CA LYS A 197 -15.01 -27.23 3.41
C LYS A 197 -15.14 -26.19 4.53
N CYS A 198 -15.77 -25.07 4.22
CA CYS A 198 -16.17 -24.08 5.20
C CYS A 198 -17.56 -24.39 5.74
N PHE A 199 -17.74 -24.18 7.04
CA PHE A 199 -18.97 -24.44 7.77
C PHE A 199 -19.51 -23.15 8.36
N ILE A 200 -20.83 -22.99 8.24
CA ILE A 200 -21.56 -21.97 8.98
C ILE A 200 -21.73 -22.47 10.42
N SER A 201 -21.33 -21.65 11.38
CA SER A 201 -21.37 -21.99 12.80
C SER A 201 -21.58 -20.75 13.68
N GLY A 202 -21.45 -20.90 15.00
CA GLY A 202 -21.72 -19.83 15.96
C GLY A 202 -23.21 -19.66 16.29
N CYS A 203 -23.46 -18.90 17.35
CA CYS A 203 -24.80 -18.56 17.80
C CYS A 203 -25.48 -17.53 16.88
N ASN A 204 -26.48 -17.95 16.12
CA ASN A 204 -27.11 -17.23 15.00
C ASN A 204 -26.32 -17.31 13.68
N ASN A 205 -25.55 -18.38 13.45
CA ASN A 205 -24.90 -18.66 12.15
C ASN A 205 -23.96 -17.54 11.69
N GLN A 206 -23.31 -16.83 12.63
CA GLN A 206 -22.48 -15.67 12.33
C GLN A 206 -21.02 -16.00 11.99
N LEU A 207 -20.58 -17.23 12.25
CA LEU A 207 -19.21 -17.66 11.97
C LEU A 207 -19.16 -18.45 10.66
N CYS A 208 -18.17 -18.15 9.82
CA CYS A 208 -17.75 -19.02 8.74
C CYS A 208 -16.36 -19.55 9.09
N THR A 209 -16.25 -20.85 9.38
CA THR A 209 -15.05 -21.46 9.97
C THR A 209 -14.73 -22.80 9.32
N SER A 210 -13.48 -23.25 9.43
CA SER A 210 -13.05 -24.59 9.02
C SER A 210 -13.44 -25.69 10.02
N GLU A 211 -13.93 -25.31 11.21
CA GLU A 211 -14.37 -26.24 12.26
C GLU A 211 -15.91 -26.37 12.30
N GLN A 212 -16.42 -27.58 12.50
CA GLN A 212 -17.87 -27.81 12.67
C GLN A 212 -18.31 -27.52 14.11
N ASN A 213 -19.52 -26.97 14.28
CA ASN A 213 -20.20 -26.77 15.57
C ASN A 213 -19.44 -25.88 16.58
N VAL A 214 -18.69 -24.88 16.11
CA VAL A 214 -18.08 -23.85 16.95
C VAL A 214 -19.17 -22.99 17.58
N ALA A 215 -19.21 -22.93 18.92
CA ALA A 215 -20.09 -22.03 19.65
C ALA A 215 -19.44 -20.65 19.84
N SER A 216 -20.24 -19.60 19.73
CA SER A 216 -19.86 -18.22 20.04
C SER A 216 -20.81 -17.63 21.08
N THR A 217 -20.44 -16.51 21.68
CA THR A 217 -21.33 -15.77 22.58
C THR A 217 -22.60 -15.36 21.84
N CYS A 218 -23.76 -15.70 22.42
CA CYS A 218 -25.09 -15.41 21.87
C CYS A 218 -25.53 -13.96 22.08
N LEU A 219 -24.80 -13.02 21.46
CA LEU A 219 -25.24 -11.63 21.35
C LEU A 219 -25.95 -11.49 20.01
N PHE A 220 -27.27 -11.27 20.04
CA PHE A 220 -28.03 -11.07 18.82
C PHE A 220 -27.83 -9.65 18.26
N LYS A 221 -27.64 -9.55 16.95
CA LYS A 221 -27.67 -8.30 16.17
C LYS A 221 -28.55 -8.52 14.93
N GLU A 222 -29.33 -7.52 14.56
CA GLU A 222 -30.24 -7.63 13.40
C GLU A 222 -29.49 -7.91 12.09
N GLU A 223 -28.27 -7.38 11.95
CA GLU A 223 -27.39 -7.59 10.80
C GLU A 223 -27.08 -9.07 10.52
N TYR A 224 -27.13 -9.94 11.54
CA TYR A 224 -26.86 -11.37 11.36
C TYR A 224 -27.93 -12.08 10.53
N ASN A 225 -29.15 -11.53 10.45
CA ASN A 225 -30.18 -12.07 9.57
C ASN A 225 -29.79 -11.95 8.09
N CYS A 226 -28.94 -10.99 7.73
CA CYS A 226 -28.50 -10.84 6.34
C CYS A 226 -27.47 -11.90 5.93
N LEU A 227 -26.75 -12.51 6.88
CA LEU A 227 -25.72 -13.53 6.59
C LEU A 227 -26.26 -14.78 5.89
N GLN A 228 -27.58 -15.03 5.92
CA GLN A 228 -28.18 -16.09 5.11
C GLN A 228 -28.02 -15.86 3.59
N PHE A 229 -27.78 -14.61 3.18
CA PHE A 229 -27.58 -14.22 1.79
C PHE A 229 -26.11 -14.22 1.38
N SER A 230 -25.16 -14.29 2.33
CA SER A 230 -23.73 -14.37 2.01
C SER A 230 -23.31 -15.82 1.71
N ARG A 231 -22.11 -16.00 1.15
CA ARG A 231 -21.51 -17.33 0.93
C ARG A 231 -20.40 -17.59 1.93
N CYS A 232 -20.44 -18.71 2.63
CA CYS A 232 -19.36 -19.17 3.48
C CYS A 232 -18.42 -20.06 2.65
N GLU A 233 -17.26 -19.51 2.28
CA GLU A 233 -16.32 -20.16 1.36
C GLU A 233 -14.87 -19.85 1.73
N ILE A 234 -13.94 -20.63 1.17
CA ILE A 234 -12.51 -20.43 1.37
C ILE A 234 -12.15 -19.10 0.71
N GLN A 235 -11.65 -18.19 1.52
CA GLN A 235 -11.20 -16.88 1.10
C GLN A 235 -9.85 -16.98 0.40
N PRO A 236 -9.45 -15.94 -0.34
CA PRO A 236 -8.19 -15.96 -1.06
C PRO A 236 -7.02 -16.37 -0.14
N ASP A 237 -6.95 -15.88 1.10
CA ASP A 237 -5.91 -16.20 2.11
C ASP A 237 -5.87 -17.69 2.58
N GLY A 238 -6.81 -18.53 2.12
CA GLY A 238 -6.91 -19.94 2.48
C GLY A 238 -7.68 -20.20 3.77
N GLN A 239 -8.25 -19.17 4.39
CA GLN A 239 -9.10 -19.30 5.57
C GLN A 239 -10.58 -19.26 5.20
N CYS A 240 -11.45 -19.81 6.03
CA CYS A 240 -12.90 -19.68 5.83
C CYS A 240 -13.37 -18.27 6.18
N GLY A 241 -14.25 -17.71 5.35
CA GLY A 241 -14.81 -16.39 5.57
C GLY A 241 -16.07 -16.14 4.75
N TRP A 242 -16.75 -15.03 5.07
CA TRP A 242 -17.98 -14.62 4.41
C TRP A 242 -17.68 -13.82 3.15
N THR A 243 -18.12 -14.32 2.00
CA THR A 243 -18.19 -13.55 0.75
C THR A 243 -19.53 -12.81 0.69
N GLN A 244 -19.45 -11.48 0.59
CA GLN A 244 -20.61 -10.61 0.48
C GLN A 244 -21.22 -10.72 -0.93
N THR A 245 -22.50 -11.06 -0.98
CA THR A 245 -23.30 -11.09 -2.22
C THR A 245 -24.05 -9.77 -2.38
N GLN A 246 -24.62 -9.52 -3.55
CA GLN A 246 -25.44 -8.33 -3.77
C GLN A 246 -26.72 -8.36 -2.91
N GLU A 247 -27.27 -9.56 -2.70
CA GLU A 247 -28.41 -9.81 -1.84
C GLU A 247 -28.10 -9.51 -0.37
N TYR A 248 -26.90 -9.89 0.09
CA TYR A 248 -26.40 -9.56 1.44
C TYR A 248 -26.28 -8.05 1.63
N ILE A 249 -25.66 -7.35 0.67
CA ILE A 249 -25.46 -5.90 0.73
C ILE A 249 -26.80 -5.17 0.77
N LYS A 250 -27.73 -5.56 -0.11
CA LYS A 250 -29.07 -4.98 -0.15
C LYS A 250 -29.84 -5.18 1.17
N CYS A 251 -29.73 -6.36 1.78
CA CYS A 251 -30.34 -6.64 3.08
C CYS A 251 -29.82 -5.70 4.19
N LEU A 252 -28.50 -5.44 4.20
CA LEU A 252 -27.92 -4.49 5.17
C LEU A 252 -28.38 -3.05 4.92
N GLU A 253 -28.44 -2.61 3.67
CA GLU A 253 -28.92 -1.27 3.30
C GLU A 253 -30.37 -1.03 3.77
N GLU A 254 -31.24 -2.05 3.65
CA GLU A 254 -32.62 -2.02 4.13
C GLU A 254 -32.74 -1.93 5.67
N LEU A 255 -31.75 -2.44 6.42
CA LEU A 255 -31.71 -2.31 7.88
C LEU A 255 -31.26 -0.92 8.32
N THR A 256 -30.33 -0.30 7.59
CA THR A 256 -29.79 1.03 7.92
C THR A 256 -30.69 2.20 7.51
N SER A 257 -31.73 1.94 6.71
CA SER A 257 -32.68 2.94 6.20
C SER A 257 -33.95 3.06 7.05
N LYS A 258 -34.04 2.32 8.16
CA LYS A 258 -35.10 2.43 9.19
C LYS A 258 -34.60 3.23 10.40
#